data_AF-A0A133ZJN2-F1
#
_entry.id   AF-A0A133ZJN2-F1
#
_cell.length_a   1.000
_cell.length_b   1.000
_cell.length_c   1.000
_cell.angle_alpha   90.00
_cell.angle_beta   90.00
_cell.angle_gamma   90.00
#
_symmetry.space_group_name_H-M   'P 1'
#
loop_
_entity.id
_entity.type
_entity.pdbx_description
1 polymer ?
#
loop_
_entity_poly.entity_id
_entity_poly.type
_entity_poly.pdbx_seq_one_letter_code
_entity_poly.pdbx_strand_id
1 'polypeptide(L)'
;MTGLRDKKKQATHTAIAESAANIVLREGFDALTVAAVADAAGVSPRTFHNYFSSLEEPLVDFIAGTFAVIAEDIRALPTGLDMLDVLERLLGDALSDDGVELYSLSTLLAIGQAMEMQHRGPSALGADEETARAAAAPIITAFQERFPSMDEFDILVALQAGAGGIGHALHIYDELGPDRTPEQGRALIARAVRVVRGIGKLRA
;
A
#
# COMPACT_ATOMS: atom_id res chain seq x y z
N MET A 1 1.76 12.47 -30.80
CA MET A 1 1.83 11.02 -31.07
C MET A 1 2.94 10.42 -30.21
N THR A 2 2.64 10.11 -28.95
CA THR A 2 3.55 9.41 -28.03
C THR A 2 3.76 7.99 -28.56
N GLY A 3 4.98 7.72 -28.98
CA GLY A 3 5.32 6.59 -29.86
C GLY A 3 5.48 5.27 -29.10
N LEU A 4 5.64 4.18 -29.84
CA LEU A 4 5.97 2.84 -29.31
C LEU A 4 7.17 2.87 -28.35
N ARG A 5 8.09 3.83 -28.52
CA ARG A 5 9.24 4.05 -27.64
C ARG A 5 8.84 4.54 -26.25
N ASP A 6 7.90 5.47 -26.14
CA ASP A 6 7.42 5.99 -24.85
C ASP A 6 6.64 4.91 -24.09
N LYS A 7 5.83 4.12 -24.80
CA LYS A 7 5.15 2.95 -24.23
C LYS A 7 6.12 1.91 -23.69
N LYS A 8 7.17 1.58 -24.46
CA LYS A 8 8.21 0.65 -24.00
C LYS A 8 8.96 1.19 -22.78
N LYS A 9 9.28 2.49 -22.78
CA LYS A 9 9.92 3.15 -21.64
C LYS A 9 9.05 3.03 -20.39
N GLN A 10 7.76 3.35 -20.49
CA GLN A 10 6.83 3.25 -19.36
C GLN A 10 6.67 1.81 -18.88
N ALA A 11 6.54 0.84 -19.80
CA ALA A 11 6.41 -0.57 -19.43
C ALA A 11 7.64 -1.08 -18.66
N THR A 12 8.85 -0.70 -19.09
CA THR A 12 10.07 -1.05 -18.34
C THR A 12 10.13 -0.38 -16.98
N HIS A 13 9.72 0.90 -16.88
CA HIS A 13 9.65 1.61 -15.61
C HIS A 13 8.72 0.91 -14.61
N THR A 14 7.50 0.59 -15.04
CA THR A 14 6.51 -0.15 -14.24
C THR A 14 7.04 -1.53 -13.83
N ALA A 15 7.64 -2.29 -14.75
CA ALA A 15 8.16 -3.62 -14.45
C ALA A 15 9.25 -3.60 -13.37
N ILE A 16 10.10 -2.57 -13.35
CA ILE A 16 11.12 -2.42 -12.31
C ILE A 16 10.48 -2.10 -10.94
N ALA A 17 9.50 -1.19 -10.91
CA ALA A 17 8.78 -0.81 -9.69
C ALA A 17 7.99 -1.98 -9.08
N GLU A 18 7.25 -2.72 -9.91
CA GLU A 18 6.52 -3.93 -9.49
C GLU A 18 7.47 -5.03 -9.01
N SER A 19 8.63 -5.19 -9.65
CA SER A 19 9.64 -6.18 -9.23
C SER A 19 10.20 -5.86 -7.85
N ALA A 20 10.48 -4.59 -7.56
CA ALA A 20 10.93 -4.14 -6.24
C ALA A 20 9.87 -4.42 -5.16
N ALA A 21 8.60 -4.07 -5.43
CA ALA A 21 7.50 -4.34 -4.50
C ALA A 21 7.34 -5.85 -4.23
N ASN A 22 7.38 -6.68 -5.27
CA ASN A 22 7.26 -8.13 -5.14
C ASN A 22 8.38 -8.76 -4.29
N ILE A 23 9.62 -8.29 -4.45
CA ILE A 23 10.74 -8.75 -3.62
C ILE A 23 10.48 -8.41 -2.14
N VAL A 24 10.08 -7.17 -1.84
CA VAL A 24 9.79 -6.75 -0.46
C VAL A 24 8.64 -7.56 0.15
N LEU A 25 7.58 -7.80 -0.62
CA LEU A 25 6.42 -8.55 -0.15
C LEU A 25 6.73 -10.03 0.14
N ARG A 26 7.62 -10.65 -0.66
CA ARG A 26 7.88 -12.10 -0.58
C ARG A 26 9.09 -12.46 0.28
N GLU A 27 10.12 -11.63 0.23
CA GLU A 27 11.45 -11.93 0.78
C GLU A 27 11.89 -10.88 1.82
N GLY A 28 11.12 -9.80 1.99
CA GLY A 28 11.41 -8.72 2.91
C GLY A 28 12.39 -7.68 2.32
N PHE A 29 12.56 -6.57 3.05
CA PHE A 29 13.36 -5.44 2.56
C PHE A 29 14.86 -5.75 2.45
N ASP A 30 15.41 -6.63 3.29
CA ASP A 30 16.82 -7.03 3.21
C ASP A 30 17.19 -7.79 1.92
N ALA A 31 16.22 -8.41 1.25
CA ALA A 31 16.43 -9.05 -0.05
C ALA A 31 16.45 -8.04 -1.22
N LEU A 32 16.01 -6.79 -0.97
CA LEU A 32 15.94 -5.75 -1.99
C LEU A 32 17.37 -5.32 -2.38
N THR A 33 17.76 -5.64 -3.60
CA THR A 33 19.05 -5.21 -4.18
C THR A 33 18.87 -4.82 -5.63
N VAL A 34 19.72 -3.92 -6.15
CA VAL A 34 19.67 -3.53 -7.57
C VAL A 34 19.81 -4.76 -8.47
N ALA A 35 20.65 -5.73 -8.09
CA ALA A 35 20.84 -6.96 -8.84
C ALA A 35 19.56 -7.82 -8.87
N ALA A 36 18.94 -8.04 -7.72
CA ALA A 36 17.69 -8.83 -7.62
C ALA A 36 16.54 -8.15 -8.38
N VAL A 37 16.38 -6.83 -8.23
CA VAL A 37 15.33 -6.08 -8.93
C VAL A 37 15.57 -6.09 -10.45
N ALA A 38 16.81 -5.87 -10.90
CA ALA A 38 17.14 -5.88 -12.32
C ALA A 38 16.89 -7.26 -12.94
N ASP A 39 17.30 -8.34 -12.24
CA ASP A 39 17.05 -9.71 -12.69
C ASP A 39 15.56 -10.03 -12.78
N ALA A 40 14.79 -9.72 -11.71
CA ALA A 40 13.35 -9.91 -11.67
C ALA A 40 12.60 -9.12 -12.77
N ALA A 41 13.06 -7.91 -13.08
CA ALA A 41 12.49 -7.07 -14.14
C ALA A 41 12.98 -7.43 -15.55
N GLY A 42 13.91 -8.39 -15.69
CA GLY A 42 14.47 -8.78 -16.98
C GLY A 42 15.34 -7.71 -17.64
N VAL A 43 16.04 -6.89 -16.84
CA VAL A 43 16.89 -5.79 -17.30
C VAL A 43 18.31 -5.87 -16.72
N SER A 44 19.25 -5.12 -17.29
CA SER A 44 20.59 -5.01 -16.71
C SER A 44 20.62 -4.00 -15.54
N PRO A 45 21.58 -4.08 -14.60
CA PRO A 45 21.78 -3.04 -13.58
C PRO A 45 22.02 -1.64 -14.19
N ARG A 46 22.69 -1.58 -15.34
CA ARG A 46 22.83 -0.31 -16.09
C ARG A 46 21.47 0.21 -16.56
N THR A 47 20.59 -0.68 -17.02
CA THR A 47 19.24 -0.31 -17.44
C THR A 47 18.43 0.17 -16.25
N PHE A 48 18.49 -0.50 -15.10
CA PHE A 48 17.87 -0.05 -13.85
C PHE A 48 18.25 1.40 -13.54
N HIS A 49 19.55 1.71 -13.55
CA HIS A 49 20.06 3.06 -13.29
C HIS A 49 19.69 4.12 -14.34
N ASN A 50 19.19 3.72 -15.51
CA ASN A 50 18.63 4.68 -16.47
C ASN A 50 17.21 5.14 -16.08
N TYR A 51 16.53 4.43 -15.18
CA TYR A 51 15.19 4.74 -14.70
C TYR A 51 15.20 5.27 -13.26
N PHE A 52 16.00 4.66 -12.38
CA PHE A 52 16.03 4.98 -10.96
C PHE A 52 17.45 5.22 -10.47
N SER A 53 17.64 6.30 -9.70
CA SER A 53 18.95 6.73 -9.20
C SER A 53 19.38 5.96 -7.94
N SER A 54 18.41 5.46 -7.17
CA SER A 54 18.62 4.68 -5.95
C SER A 54 17.86 3.36 -5.97
N LEU A 55 18.13 2.50 -4.97
CA LEU A 55 17.48 1.21 -4.80
C LEU A 55 16.00 1.35 -4.41
N GLU A 56 15.69 2.41 -3.68
CA GLU A 56 14.43 2.63 -3.00
C GLU A 56 13.42 3.40 -3.85
N GLU A 57 13.88 4.22 -4.80
CA GLU A 57 13.01 4.97 -5.72
C GLU A 57 11.95 4.12 -6.44
N PRO A 58 12.23 2.89 -6.96
CA PRO A 58 11.20 2.06 -7.56
C PRO A 58 10.06 1.70 -6.60
N LEU A 59 10.36 1.54 -5.31
CA LEU A 59 9.36 1.21 -4.29
C LEU A 59 8.51 2.44 -3.95
N VAL A 60 9.13 3.63 -3.87
CA VAL A 60 8.42 4.89 -3.71
C VAL A 60 7.47 5.15 -4.89
N ASP A 61 7.95 4.93 -6.11
CA ASP A 61 7.15 5.06 -7.34
C ASP A 61 5.96 4.09 -7.34
N PHE A 62 6.20 2.83 -6.97
CA PHE A 62 5.15 1.83 -6.82
C PHE A 62 4.09 2.24 -5.78
N ILE A 63 4.51 2.72 -4.61
CA ILE A 63 3.62 3.19 -3.54
C ILE A 63 2.79 4.38 -4.02
N ALA A 64 3.41 5.37 -4.67
CA ALA A 64 2.72 6.54 -5.21
C ALA A 64 1.67 6.15 -6.27
N GLY A 65 2.04 5.25 -7.19
CA GLY A 65 1.11 4.71 -8.19
C GLY A 65 -0.06 3.96 -7.56
N THR A 66 0.21 3.17 -6.53
CA THR A 66 -0.82 2.44 -5.78
C THR A 66 -1.77 3.38 -5.04
N PHE A 67 -1.25 4.43 -4.39
CA PHE A 67 -2.09 5.47 -3.77
C PHE A 67 -2.99 6.16 -4.78
N ALA A 68 -2.51 6.41 -6.01
CA ALA A 68 -3.33 6.99 -7.06
C ALA A 68 -4.48 6.07 -7.50
N VAL A 69 -4.23 4.75 -7.60
CA VAL A 69 -5.28 3.76 -7.90
C VAL A 69 -6.34 3.74 -6.79
N ILE A 70 -5.91 3.59 -5.54
CA ILE A 70 -6.82 3.54 -4.38
C ILE A 70 -7.61 4.83 -4.24
N ALA A 71 -7.02 5.98 -4.58
CA ALA A 71 -7.73 7.27 -4.58
C ALA A 71 -8.94 7.27 -5.52
N GLU A 72 -8.84 6.65 -6.70
CA GLU A 72 -9.98 6.49 -7.60
C GLU A 72 -11.03 5.54 -7.02
N ASP A 73 -10.60 4.44 -6.38
CA ASP A 73 -11.52 3.50 -5.72
C ASP A 73 -12.31 4.17 -4.59
N ILE A 74 -11.65 4.99 -3.77
CA ILE A 74 -12.28 5.80 -2.72
C ILE A 74 -13.36 6.72 -3.30
N ARG A 75 -13.10 7.34 -4.44
CA ARG A 75 -14.08 8.21 -5.12
C ARG A 75 -15.24 7.43 -5.71
N ALA A 76 -15.00 6.21 -6.18
CA ALA A 76 -16.01 5.35 -6.77
C ALA A 76 -16.96 4.71 -5.73
N LEU A 77 -16.56 4.63 -4.46
CA LEU A 77 -17.36 3.99 -3.41
C LEU A 77 -18.70 4.71 -3.14
N PRO A 78 -19.78 3.97 -2.80
CA PRO A 78 -21.11 4.53 -2.52
C PRO A 78 -21.07 5.62 -1.43
N THR A 79 -21.76 6.74 -1.61
CA THR A 79 -21.81 7.82 -0.61
C THR A 79 -22.53 7.39 0.68
N GLY A 80 -22.22 8.04 1.80
CA GLY A 80 -22.84 7.77 3.11
C GLY A 80 -22.14 6.72 3.98
N LEU A 81 -21.05 6.13 3.50
CA LEU A 81 -20.15 5.29 4.30
C LEU A 81 -19.33 6.16 5.26
N ASP A 82 -19.09 5.67 6.48
CA ASP A 82 -18.11 6.28 7.37
C ASP A 82 -16.67 5.96 6.92
N MET A 83 -15.69 6.65 7.49
CA MET A 83 -14.27 6.49 7.12
C MET A 83 -13.76 5.06 7.32
N LEU A 84 -14.19 4.39 8.40
CA LEU A 84 -13.76 3.02 8.67
C LEU A 84 -14.47 2.01 7.76
N ASP A 85 -15.72 2.27 7.37
CA ASP A 85 -16.44 1.45 6.38
C ASP A 85 -15.79 1.54 4.99
N VAL A 86 -15.24 2.71 4.63
CA VAL A 86 -14.45 2.86 3.39
C VAL A 86 -13.19 2.00 3.46
N LEU A 87 -12.42 2.08 4.55
CA LEU A 87 -11.23 1.24 4.73
C LEU A 87 -11.57 -0.26 4.74
N GLU A 88 -12.63 -0.65 5.44
CA GLU A 88 -13.07 -2.06 5.49
C GLU A 88 -13.39 -2.60 4.10
N ARG A 89 -14.02 -1.81 3.23
CA ARG A 89 -14.33 -2.22 1.84
C ARG A 89 -13.08 -2.35 0.98
N LEU A 90 -12.20 -1.34 1.01
CA LEU A 90 -10.94 -1.36 0.24
C LEU A 90 -10.04 -2.57 0.57
N LEU A 91 -10.20 -3.13 1.77
CA LEU A 91 -9.44 -4.31 2.22
C LEU A 91 -10.21 -5.62 2.07
N GLY A 92 -11.54 -5.58 2.17
CA GLY A 92 -12.39 -6.74 1.96
C GLY A 92 -12.27 -7.31 0.55
N ASP A 93 -12.15 -6.43 -0.45
CA ASP A 93 -12.00 -6.81 -1.85
C ASP A 93 -10.65 -7.50 -2.12
N ALA A 94 -9.60 -7.10 -1.40
CA ALA A 94 -8.26 -7.64 -1.57
C ALA A 94 -8.02 -9.00 -0.89
N LEU A 95 -8.96 -9.47 -0.05
CA LEU A 95 -8.96 -10.81 0.54
C LEU A 95 -9.83 -11.81 -0.24
N SER A 96 -10.17 -11.54 -1.50
CA SER A 96 -10.95 -12.45 -2.33
C SER A 96 -10.14 -13.69 -2.77
N ASP A 97 -10.83 -14.73 -3.26
CA ASP A 97 -10.21 -15.98 -3.77
C ASP A 97 -9.23 -15.73 -4.93
N ASP A 98 -9.30 -14.56 -5.57
CA ASP A 98 -8.46 -14.17 -6.71
C ASP A 98 -7.04 -13.72 -6.29
N GLY A 99 -6.76 -13.68 -4.97
CA GLY A 99 -5.47 -13.27 -4.41
C GLY A 99 -5.38 -11.76 -4.13
N VAL A 100 -4.22 -11.32 -3.66
CA VAL A 100 -3.97 -9.90 -3.37
C VAL A 100 -3.69 -9.16 -4.68
N GLU A 101 -4.56 -8.22 -5.05
CA GLU A 101 -4.27 -7.31 -6.16
C GLU A 101 -3.01 -6.48 -5.85
N LEU A 102 -2.08 -6.43 -6.80
CA LEU A 102 -0.79 -5.77 -6.60
C LEU A 102 -0.95 -4.29 -6.23
N TYR A 103 -1.92 -3.58 -6.84
CA TYR A 103 -2.21 -2.17 -6.58
C TYR A 103 -3.34 -1.96 -5.55
N SER A 104 -3.25 -2.65 -4.41
CA SER A 104 -4.28 -2.61 -3.37
C SER A 104 -3.82 -1.97 -2.06
N LEU A 105 -4.78 -1.58 -1.22
CA LEU A 105 -4.50 -1.09 0.13
C LEU A 105 -3.81 -2.16 0.99
N SER A 106 -4.15 -3.44 0.81
CA SER A 106 -3.44 -4.55 1.48
C SER A 106 -1.98 -4.65 1.06
N THR A 107 -1.64 -4.40 -0.21
CA THR A 107 -0.23 -4.37 -0.64
C THR A 107 0.55 -3.29 0.09
N LEU A 108 -0.02 -2.08 0.19
CA LEU A 108 0.61 -0.99 0.93
C LEU A 108 0.79 -1.30 2.41
N LEU A 109 -0.22 -1.93 3.04
CA LEU A 109 -0.12 -2.37 4.43
C LEU A 109 0.97 -3.43 4.59
N ALA A 110 1.03 -4.43 3.71
CA ALA A 110 2.04 -5.48 3.76
C ALA A 110 3.46 -4.93 3.58
N ILE A 111 3.66 -3.98 2.64
CA ILE A 111 4.95 -3.28 2.49
C ILE A 111 5.29 -2.50 3.77
N GLY A 112 4.34 -1.74 4.32
CA GLY A 112 4.53 -0.98 5.56
C GLY A 112 4.89 -1.88 6.75
N GLN A 113 4.24 -3.04 6.88
CA GLN A 113 4.54 -4.02 7.92
C GLN A 113 5.92 -4.67 7.72
N ALA A 114 6.28 -5.03 6.50
CA ALA A 114 7.61 -5.57 6.19
C ALA A 114 8.71 -4.58 6.59
N MET A 115 8.47 -3.27 6.40
CA MET A 115 9.38 -2.21 6.86
C MET A 115 9.41 -2.10 8.39
N GLU A 116 8.25 -2.07 9.05
CA GLU A 116 8.14 -1.94 10.50
C GLU A 116 8.82 -3.10 11.26
N MET A 117 8.60 -4.35 10.82
CA MET A 117 9.23 -5.53 11.44
C MET A 117 10.77 -5.46 11.40
N GLN A 118 11.32 -4.85 10.35
CA GLN A 118 12.77 -4.66 10.19
C GLN A 118 13.28 -3.38 10.88
N HIS A 119 12.43 -2.73 11.70
CA HIS A 119 12.71 -1.48 12.41
C HIS A 119 13.12 -0.35 11.46
N ARG A 120 12.55 -0.38 10.25
CA ARG A 120 12.79 0.60 9.20
C ARG A 120 11.61 1.57 9.17
N GLY A 121 11.89 2.85 9.48
CA GLY A 121 10.88 3.93 9.35
C GLY A 121 10.70 4.38 7.90
N PRO A 122 9.82 5.37 7.64
CA PRO A 122 9.64 5.95 6.30
C PRO A 122 10.94 6.44 5.65
N SER A 123 11.90 6.87 6.46
CA SER A 123 13.25 7.26 6.03
C SER A 123 14.07 6.13 5.41
N ALA A 124 13.69 4.86 5.62
CA ALA A 124 14.34 3.72 5.00
C ALA A 124 14.05 3.57 3.52
N LEU A 125 13.04 4.27 3.00
CA LEU A 125 12.82 4.42 1.55
C LEU A 125 13.79 5.43 0.93
N GLY A 126 14.70 6.03 1.70
CA GLY A 126 15.60 7.08 1.21
C GLY A 126 14.89 8.34 0.71
N ALA A 127 13.55 8.36 0.76
CA ALA A 127 12.70 9.47 0.39
C ALA A 127 12.75 10.53 1.48
N ASP A 128 12.94 11.78 1.07
CA ASP A 128 12.69 12.90 1.95
C ASP A 128 11.18 13.00 2.30
N GLU A 129 10.89 13.72 3.36
CA GLU A 129 9.52 13.90 3.86
C GLU A 129 8.60 14.53 2.79
N GLU A 130 9.15 15.36 1.92
CA GLU A 130 8.42 15.98 0.81
C GLU A 130 7.97 14.93 -0.22
N THR A 131 8.86 14.01 -0.61
CA THR A 131 8.59 12.91 -1.53
C THR A 131 7.57 11.94 -0.94
N ALA A 132 7.73 11.56 0.33
CA ALA A 132 6.78 10.69 1.01
C ALA A 132 5.38 11.32 1.09
N ARG A 133 5.31 12.62 1.41
CA ARG A 133 4.05 13.37 1.43
C ARG A 133 3.43 13.49 0.03
N ALA A 134 4.24 13.75 -1.00
CA ALA A 134 3.77 13.82 -2.38
C ALA A 134 3.20 12.47 -2.86
N ALA A 135 3.84 11.36 -2.48
CA ALA A 135 3.34 10.01 -2.78
C ALA A 135 1.96 9.74 -2.15
N ALA A 136 1.75 10.17 -0.90
CA ALA A 136 0.49 9.99 -0.18
C ALA A 136 -0.60 11.02 -0.56
N ALA A 137 -0.26 12.11 -1.25
CA ALA A 137 -1.20 13.19 -1.55
C ALA A 137 -2.50 12.75 -2.25
N PRO A 138 -2.49 11.80 -3.21
CA PRO A 138 -3.73 11.35 -3.87
C PRO A 138 -4.74 10.73 -2.90
N ILE A 139 -4.28 9.88 -1.99
CA ILE A 139 -5.18 9.21 -1.04
C ILE A 139 -5.71 10.19 0.00
N ILE A 140 -4.87 11.09 0.50
CA ILE A 140 -5.27 12.15 1.44
C ILE A 140 -6.34 13.04 0.81
N THR A 141 -6.11 13.46 -0.44
CA THR A 141 -7.05 14.32 -1.18
C THR A 141 -8.38 13.61 -1.39
N ALA A 142 -8.38 12.33 -1.83
CA ALA A 142 -9.60 11.57 -2.02
C ALA A 142 -10.41 11.42 -0.72
N PHE A 143 -9.74 11.25 0.42
CA PHE A 143 -10.40 11.22 1.71
C PHE A 143 -10.93 12.58 2.15
N GLN A 144 -10.20 13.67 1.93
CA GLN A 144 -10.68 15.03 2.24
C GLN A 144 -11.90 15.43 1.39
N GLU A 145 -11.91 15.07 0.10
CA GLU A 145 -13.06 15.27 -0.78
C GLU A 145 -14.31 14.53 -0.26
N ARG A 146 -14.10 13.34 0.30
CA ARG A 146 -15.17 12.46 0.78
C ARG A 146 -15.64 12.80 2.20
N PHE A 147 -14.74 13.32 3.03
CA PHE A 147 -14.99 13.70 4.42
C PHE A 147 -14.60 15.16 4.68
N PRO A 148 -15.34 16.15 4.13
CA PRO A 148 -14.95 17.58 4.21
C PRO A 148 -14.88 18.16 5.62
N SER A 149 -15.41 17.45 6.62
CA SER A 149 -15.34 17.83 8.04
C SER A 149 -14.05 17.37 8.73
N MET A 150 -13.24 16.54 8.09
CA MET A 150 -11.96 16.04 8.62
C MET A 150 -10.82 16.82 7.98
N ASP A 151 -9.93 17.35 8.80
CA ASP A 151 -8.70 17.96 8.30
C ASP A 151 -7.63 16.88 7.96
N GLU A 152 -6.48 17.30 7.44
CA GLU A 152 -5.39 16.37 7.11
C GLU A 152 -4.94 15.53 8.32
N PHE A 153 -4.91 16.14 9.51
CA PHE A 153 -4.52 15.45 10.74
C PHE A 153 -5.54 14.36 11.10
N ASP A 154 -6.84 14.68 11.06
CA ASP A 154 -7.92 13.72 11.31
C ASP A 154 -7.86 12.53 10.34
N ILE A 155 -7.65 12.81 9.05
CA ILE A 155 -7.51 11.77 8.01
C ILE A 155 -6.29 10.90 8.28
N LEU A 156 -5.12 11.48 8.52
CA LEU A 156 -3.89 10.72 8.77
C LEU A 156 -4.00 9.85 10.02
N VAL A 157 -4.58 10.37 11.11
CA VAL A 157 -4.81 9.59 12.34
C VAL A 157 -5.77 8.43 12.07
N ALA A 158 -6.88 8.67 11.36
CA ALA A 158 -7.83 7.62 11.02
C ALA A 158 -7.21 6.53 10.13
N LEU A 159 -6.40 6.93 9.14
CA LEU A 159 -5.66 6.02 8.28
C LEU A 159 -4.67 5.18 9.06
N GLN A 160 -3.86 5.79 9.93
CA GLN A 160 -2.86 5.07 10.73
C GLN A 160 -3.52 4.12 11.74
N ALA A 161 -4.59 4.56 12.41
CA ALA A 161 -5.31 3.72 13.36
C ALA A 161 -5.99 2.52 12.67
N GLY A 162 -6.62 2.77 11.51
CA GLY A 162 -7.22 1.71 10.68
C GLY A 162 -6.16 0.75 10.16
N ALA A 163 -5.10 1.27 9.54
CA ALA A 163 -3.96 0.52 9.02
C ALA A 163 -3.31 -0.36 10.08
N GLY A 164 -3.05 0.15 11.28
CA GLY A 164 -2.45 -0.62 12.38
C GLY A 164 -3.36 -1.75 12.86
N GLY A 165 -4.66 -1.47 13.05
CA GLY A 165 -5.63 -2.49 13.46
C GLY A 165 -5.80 -3.59 12.42
N ILE A 166 -5.90 -3.20 11.14
CA ILE A 166 -6.07 -4.12 10.01
C ILE A 166 -4.78 -4.91 9.77
N GLY A 167 -3.62 -4.25 9.77
CA GLY A 167 -2.34 -4.92 9.63
C GLY A 167 -2.16 -6.00 10.69
N HIS A 168 -2.54 -5.72 11.94
CA HIS A 168 -2.54 -6.74 12.99
C HIS A 168 -3.50 -7.90 12.68
N ALA A 169 -4.70 -7.62 12.16
CA ALA A 169 -5.63 -8.67 11.72
C ALA A 169 -5.06 -9.54 10.59
N LEU A 170 -4.38 -8.95 9.60
CA LEU A 170 -3.71 -9.68 8.52
C LEU A 170 -2.56 -10.54 9.03
N HIS A 171 -1.77 -10.02 9.97
CA HIS A 171 -0.71 -10.80 10.60
C HIS A 171 -1.25 -12.05 11.31
N ILE A 172 -2.31 -11.90 12.11
CA ILE A 172 -2.99 -13.04 12.74
C ILE A 172 -3.57 -14.00 11.70
N TYR A 173 -4.12 -13.47 10.60
CA TYR A 173 -4.62 -14.28 9.50
C TYR A 173 -3.51 -15.13 8.87
N ASP A 174 -2.33 -14.57 8.67
CA ASP A 174 -1.17 -15.30 8.14
C ASP A 174 -0.70 -16.43 9.06
N GLU A 175 -0.77 -16.22 10.38
CA GLU A 175 -0.44 -17.22 11.40
C GLU A 175 -1.42 -18.41 11.46
N LEU A 176 -2.62 -18.30 10.89
CA LEU A 176 -3.59 -19.42 10.83
C LEU A 176 -3.11 -20.61 9.99
N GLY A 177 -2.05 -20.43 9.20
CA GLY A 177 -1.45 -21.49 8.40
C GLY A 177 -2.15 -21.69 7.03
N PRO A 178 -1.81 -22.78 6.32
CA PRO A 178 -2.19 -22.96 4.92
C PRO A 178 -3.68 -23.26 4.69
N ASP A 179 -4.39 -23.75 5.71
CA ASP A 179 -5.82 -24.09 5.62
C ASP A 179 -6.74 -22.89 5.91
N ARG A 180 -6.17 -21.68 6.02
CA ARG A 180 -6.93 -20.46 6.26
C ARG A 180 -7.85 -20.13 5.09
N THR A 181 -8.99 -19.55 5.40
CA THR A 181 -10.02 -19.16 4.43
C THR A 181 -10.14 -17.65 4.34
N PRO A 182 -10.42 -17.08 3.15
CA PRO A 182 -10.77 -15.67 2.98
C PRO A 182 -11.76 -15.11 4.01
N GLU A 183 -12.76 -15.91 4.39
CA GLU A 183 -13.78 -15.56 5.38
C GLU A 183 -13.18 -15.29 6.77
N GLN A 184 -12.17 -16.07 7.18
CA GLN A 184 -11.47 -15.85 8.45
C GLN A 184 -10.70 -14.52 8.44
N GLY A 185 -10.04 -14.20 7.33
CA GLY A 185 -9.37 -12.91 7.15
C GLY A 185 -10.36 -11.74 7.23
N ARG A 186 -11.46 -11.81 6.48
CA ARG A 186 -12.54 -10.80 6.52
C ARG A 186 -13.12 -10.64 7.93
N ALA A 187 -13.32 -11.74 8.66
CA ALA A 187 -13.83 -11.70 10.03
C ALA A 187 -12.84 -11.01 11.01
N LEU A 188 -11.54 -11.22 10.83
CA LEU A 188 -10.50 -10.56 11.63
C LEU A 188 -10.43 -9.05 11.32
N ILE A 189 -10.50 -8.66 10.04
CA ILE A 189 -10.55 -7.25 9.62
C ILE A 189 -11.77 -6.55 10.21
N ALA A 190 -12.97 -7.13 10.05
CA ALA A 190 -14.20 -6.58 10.60
C ALA A 190 -14.14 -6.44 12.13
N ARG A 191 -13.47 -7.39 12.81
CA ARG A 191 -13.22 -7.30 14.26
C ARG A 191 -12.27 -6.15 14.61
N ALA A 192 -11.17 -5.98 13.88
CA ALA A 192 -10.22 -4.89 14.10
C ALA A 192 -10.89 -3.53 13.92
N VAL A 193 -11.68 -3.35 12.85
CA VAL A 193 -12.46 -2.13 12.59
C VAL A 193 -13.40 -1.82 13.76
N ARG A 194 -14.13 -2.83 14.29
CA ARG A 194 -14.99 -2.64 15.47
C ARG A 194 -14.20 -2.19 16.70
N VAL A 195 -13.00 -2.73 16.93
CA VAL A 195 -12.13 -2.32 18.05
C VAL A 195 -11.68 -0.88 17.90
N VAL A 196 -11.15 -0.50 16.72
CA VAL A 196 -10.71 0.88 16.42
C VAL A 196 -11.87 1.86 16.62
N ARG A 197 -13.05 1.54 16.08
CA ARG A 197 -14.27 2.33 16.26
C ARG A 197 -14.68 2.49 17.73
N GLY A 198 -14.50 1.43 18.53
CA GLY A 198 -14.80 1.42 19.96
C GLY A 198 -13.91 2.37 20.76
N ILE A 199 -12.62 2.48 20.40
CA ILE A 199 -11.66 3.36 21.08
C ILE A 199 -12.09 4.83 20.97
N GLY A 200 -12.52 5.27 19.79
CA GLY A 200 -13.02 6.64 19.59
C GLY A 200 -14.26 6.97 20.40
N LYS A 201 -15.10 5.98 20.73
CA LYS A 201 -16.32 6.14 21.53
C LYS A 201 -16.10 6.10 23.03
N LEU A 202 -14.95 5.62 23.51
CA LEU A 202 -14.63 5.54 24.95
C LEU A 202 -14.36 6.92 25.59
N ARG A 203 -14.45 8.02 24.83
CA ARG A 203 -14.25 9.40 25.31
C ARG A 203 -15.48 10.31 25.17
N ALA A 204 -16.67 9.75 24.89
CA ALA A 204 -17.94 10.49 24.94
C ALA A 204 -18.65 10.28 26.28
#